data_AF-A0A1M5SGW1-F1
#
_entry.id   AF-A0A1M5SGW1-F1
#
_cell.length_a   1.000
_cell.length_b   1.000
_cell.length_c   1.000
_cell.angle_alpha   90.00
_cell.angle_beta   90.00
_cell.angle_gamma   90.00
#
_symmetry.space_group_name_H-M   'P 1'
#
loop_
_entity.id
_entity.type
_entity.pdbx_description
1 polymer ?
#
loop_
_entity_poly.entity_id
_entity_poly.type
_entity_poly.pdbx_seq_one_letter_code
_entity_poly.pdbx_strand_id
1 'polypeptide(L)'
;MTEPQIICPNCSHEIKLTESLAAPLIEETRKRFSEQLAAKDAEVSKKEEALRVQQGEIARALESIEDQNEVLPMAGISFQFSQLMPRRSGRLASIVRSSTG
;
A
#
# COMPACT_ATOMS: atom_id res chain seq x y z
N MET A 1 27.47 28.69 21.16
CA MET A 1 28.36 28.67 19.99
C MET A 1 28.61 30.11 19.61
N THR A 2 29.76 30.68 19.97
CA THR A 2 30.11 32.09 19.73
C THR A 2 30.57 32.23 18.28
N GLU A 3 29.87 33.06 17.51
CA GLU A 3 30.20 33.37 16.13
C GLU A 3 31.53 34.13 16.04
N PRO A 4 32.45 33.72 15.15
CA PRO A 4 33.72 34.41 15.00
C PRO A 4 33.49 35.75 14.27
N GLN A 5 33.97 36.82 14.90
CA GLN A 5 33.94 38.19 14.38
C GLN A 5 35.39 38.64 14.16
N ILE A 6 35.68 39.17 12.98
CA ILE A 6 36.99 39.73 12.66
C ILE A 6 36.87 41.26 12.67
N ILE A 7 37.69 41.92 13.47
CA ILE A 7 37.81 43.38 13.46
C ILE A 7 38.85 43.76 12.43
N CYS A 8 38.48 44.60 11.47
CA CYS A 8 39.44 45.14 10.50
C CYS A 8 40.40 46.11 11.21
N PRO A 9 41.73 45.89 11.19
CA PRO A 9 42.69 46.79 11.86
C PRO A 9 42.84 48.16 11.17
N ASN A 10 42.30 48.34 9.96
CA ASN A 10 42.42 49.56 9.16
C ASN A 10 41.24 50.53 9.33
N CYS A 11 40.04 50.03 9.65
CA CYS A 11 38.84 50.85 9.76
C CYS A 11 37.95 50.50 10.97
N SER A 12 38.42 49.61 11.85
CA SER A 12 37.74 49.14 13.06
C SER A 12 36.33 48.58 12.82
N HIS A 13 36.02 48.20 11.58
CA HIS A 13 34.74 47.62 11.23
C HIS A 13 34.68 46.15 11.66
N GLU A 14 33.56 45.77 12.28
CA GLU A 14 33.30 44.43 12.78
C GLU A 14 32.63 43.59 11.70
N ILE A 15 33.34 42.58 11.18
CA ILE A 15 32.88 41.73 10.10
C ILE A 15 32.44 40.39 10.68
N LYS A 16 31.15 40.09 10.59
CA LYS A 16 30.60 38.77 10.91
C LYS A 16 30.94 37.80 9.78
N LEU A 17 31.74 36.77 10.08
CA LEU A 17 32.21 35.78 9.10
C LEU A 17 31.07 35.00 8.42
N THR A 18 29.94 34.82 9.11
CA THR A 18 28.80 34.03 8.62
C THR A 18 28.02 34.74 7.51
N GLU A 19 27.83 36.06 7.59
CA GLU A 19 27.12 36.83 6.56
C GLU A 19 27.92 36.97 5.26
N SER A 20 29.24 37.12 5.35
CA SER A 20 30.07 37.34 4.16
C SER A 20 30.39 36.06 3.38
N LEU A 21 30.52 34.92 4.06
CA LEU A 21 31.00 33.69 3.43
C LEU A 21 29.90 32.68 3.12
N ALA A 22 28.82 32.62 3.90
CA ALA A 22 27.79 31.59 3.73
C ALA A 22 26.68 32.00 2.73
N ALA A 23 26.40 33.30 2.58
CA ALA A 23 25.35 33.80 1.69
C ALA A 23 25.45 33.29 0.23
N PRO A 24 26.61 33.38 -0.46
CA PRO A 24 26.71 32.91 -1.84
C PRO A 24 26.51 31.39 -1.97
N LEU A 25 27.02 30.62 -1.00
CA LEU A 25 26.88 29.16 -0.99
C LEU A 25 25.42 28.74 -0.74
N ILE A 26 24.69 29.45 0.12
CA ILE A 26 23.27 29.21 0.37
C ILE A 26 22.44 29.50 -0.88
N GLU A 27 22.76 30.56 -1.61
CA GLU A 27 22.02 30.91 -2.82
C GLU A 27 22.28 29.93 -3.98
N GLU A 28 23.54 29.52 -4.17
CA GLU A 28 23.90 28.51 -5.16
C GLU A 28 23.24 27.16 -4.84
N THR A 29 23.32 26.71 -3.59
CA THR A 29 22.68 25.47 -3.15
C THR A 29 21.17 25.54 -3.31
N ARG A 30 20.53 26.67 -2.95
CA ARG A 30 19.09 26.88 -3.15
C ARG A 30 18.70 26.74 -4.62
N LYS A 31 19.44 27.33 -5.55
CA LYS A 31 19.17 27.19 -7.00
C LYS A 31 19.28 25.74 -7.44
N ARG A 32 20.40 25.08 -7.12
CA ARG A 32 20.62 23.68 -7.46
C ARG A 32 19.53 22.76 -6.91
N PHE A 33 19.11 22.94 -5.66
CA PHE A 33 18.04 22.15 -5.07
C PHE A 33 16.68 22.46 -5.70
N SER A 34 16.39 23.72 -6.05
CA SER A 34 15.14 24.08 -6.72
C SER A 34 15.01 23.40 -8.09
N GLU A 35 16.09 23.34 -8.88
CA GLU A 35 16.12 22.64 -10.16
C GLU A 35 15.94 21.13 -10.00
N GLN A 36 16.62 20.53 -9.01
CA GLN A 36 16.48 19.11 -8.70
C GLN A 36 15.06 18.75 -8.25
N LEU A 37 14.43 19.59 -7.43
CA LEU A 37 13.04 19.40 -7.01
C LEU A 37 12.10 19.46 -8.22
N ALA A 38 12.23 20.48 -9.07
CA ALA A 38 11.39 20.59 -10.28
C ALA A 38 11.55 19.36 -11.21
N ALA A 39 12.77 18.86 -11.38
CA ALA A 39 13.01 17.64 -12.16
C ALA A 39 12.39 16.41 -11.50
N LYS A 40 12.50 16.27 -10.18
CA LYS A 40 11.92 15.16 -9.42
C LYS A 40 10.40 15.19 -9.42
N ASP A 41 9.78 16.36 -9.27
CA ASP A 41 8.33 16.51 -9.33
C ASP A 41 7.79 16.09 -10.71
N ALA A 42 8.49 16.45 -11.79
CA ALA A 42 8.14 16.00 -13.13
C ALA A 42 8.29 14.48 -13.32
N GLU A 43 9.32 13.86 -12.74
CA GLU A 43 9.49 12.40 -12.73
C GLU A 43 8.39 11.70 -11.93
N VAL A 44 8.01 12.25 -10.78
CA VAL A 44 6.98 11.70 -9.90
C VAL A 44 5.61 11.78 -10.58
N SER A 45 5.23 12.93 -11.16
CA SER A 45 3.95 13.07 -11.90
C SER A 45 3.81 12.01 -12.99
N LYS A 46 4.86 11.81 -13.80
CA LYS A 46 4.87 10.77 -14.85
C LYS A 46 4.69 9.36 -14.29
N LYS A 47 5.33 9.07 -13.15
CA LYS A 47 5.20 7.76 -12.49
C LYS A 47 3.80 7.59 -11.91
N GLU A 48 3.22 8.62 -11.30
CA GLU A 48 1.86 8.57 -10.76
C GLU A 48 0.83 8.32 -11.87
N GLU A 49 0.98 8.98 -13.02
CA GLU A 49 0.13 8.76 -14.19
C GLU A 49 0.26 7.31 -14.69
N ALA A 50 1.48 6.79 -14.82
CA ALA A 50 1.71 5.40 -15.21
C ALA A 50 1.11 4.40 -14.20
N LEU A 51 1.26 4.67 -12.90
CA LEU A 51 0.68 3.84 -11.85
C LEU A 51 -0.85 3.88 -11.86
N ARG A 52 -1.48 5.03 -12.13
CA ARG A 52 -2.94 5.13 -12.28
C ARG A 52 -3.45 4.28 -13.45
N VAL A 53 -2.72 4.27 -14.56
CA VAL A 53 -3.05 3.41 -15.71
C VAL A 53 -2.97 1.94 -15.31
N GLN A 54 -1.88 1.53 -14.65
CA GLN A 54 -1.70 0.16 -14.17
C GLN A 54 -2.79 -0.25 -13.16
N GLN A 55 -3.17 0.63 -12.24
CA GLN A 55 -4.27 0.37 -11.30
C GLN A 55 -5.59 0.14 -12.03
N GLY A 56 -5.88 0.92 -13.09
CA GLY A 56 -7.06 0.72 -13.92
C GLY A 56 -7.02 -0.61 -14.68
N GLU A 57 -5.87 -1.04 -15.17
CA GLU A 57 -5.69 -2.35 -15.80
C GLU A 57 -5.91 -3.50 -14.83
N ILE A 58 -5.36 -3.39 -13.61
CA ILE A 58 -5.56 -4.38 -12.55
C ILE A 58 -7.03 -4.44 -12.15
N ALA A 59 -7.72 -3.31 -12.00
CA ALA A 59 -9.15 -3.28 -11.67
C ALA A 59 -9.99 -3.98 -12.75
N ARG A 60 -9.72 -3.70 -14.04
CA ARG A 60 -10.38 -4.41 -15.16
C ARG A 60 -10.06 -5.90 -15.19
N ALA A 61 -8.82 -6.28 -14.88
CA ALA A 61 -8.43 -7.69 -14.81
C ALA A 61 -9.13 -8.41 -13.65
N LEU A 62 -9.27 -7.75 -12.49
CA LEU A 62 -10.02 -8.28 -11.35
C LEU A 62 -11.50 -8.47 -11.70
N GLU A 63 -12.14 -7.48 -12.31
CA GLU A 63 -13.54 -7.60 -12.78
C GLU A 63 -13.71 -8.79 -13.73
N SER A 64 -12.82 -8.94 -14.72
CA SER A 64 -12.85 -10.08 -15.63
C SER A 64 -12.63 -11.43 -14.93
N ILE A 65 -11.87 -11.48 -13.84
CA ILE A 65 -11.64 -12.71 -13.07
C ILE A 65 -12.84 -13.01 -12.17
N GLU A 66 -13.46 -11.98 -11.60
CA GLU A 66 -14.65 -12.08 -10.78
C GLU A 66 -15.85 -12.55 -11.62
N ASP A 67 -16.03 -11.98 -12.82
CA ASP A 67 -17.01 -12.44 -13.81
C ASP A 67 -16.80 -13.92 -14.19
N GLN A 68 -15.54 -14.36 -14.33
CA GLN A 68 -15.22 -15.77 -14.59
C GLN A 68 -15.52 -16.70 -13.41
N ASN A 69 -15.44 -16.18 -12.18
CA ASN A 69 -15.67 -16.95 -10.96
C ASN A 69 -17.12 -16.90 -10.46
N GLU A 70 -17.92 -15.89 -10.80
CA GLU A 70 -19.38 -15.92 -10.56
C GLU A 70 -20.09 -17.06 -11.31
N VAL A 71 -19.45 -17.63 -12.33
CA VAL A 71 -19.95 -18.81 -13.05
C VAL A 71 -19.69 -20.14 -12.31
N LEU A 72 -19.15 -20.12 -11.09
CA LEU A 72 -19.11 -21.30 -10.21
C LEU A 72 -20.28 -21.25 -9.22
N PRO A 73 -21.46 -21.84 -9.54
CA PRO A 73 -22.51 -21.95 -8.57
C PRO A 73 -22.06 -22.90 -7.46
N MET A 74 -21.78 -22.35 -6.28
CA MET A 74 -21.65 -23.09 -5.01
C MET A 74 -22.93 -23.86 -4.61
N ALA A 75 -23.95 -23.89 -5.48
CA ALA A 75 -25.20 -24.62 -5.29
C ALA A 75 -25.13 -26.12 -5.68
N GLY A 76 -24.06 -26.58 -6.33
CA GLY A 76 -23.98 -27.98 -6.81
C GLY A 76 -23.58 -29.02 -5.75
N ILE A 77 -22.83 -28.63 -4.71
CA ILE A 77 -22.17 -29.59 -3.81
C ILE A 77 -23.14 -30.14 -2.74
N SER A 78 -24.16 -29.37 -2.34
CA SER A 78 -25.11 -29.78 -1.30
C SER A 78 -26.16 -30.78 -1.79
N PHE A 79 -26.52 -30.77 -3.07
CA PHE A 79 -27.57 -31.63 -3.62
C PHE A 79 -27.13 -33.10 -3.73
N GLN A 80 -25.85 -33.35 -4.01
CA GLN A 80 -25.35 -34.70 -4.27
C GLN A 80 -25.17 -35.53 -2.99
N PHE A 81 -24.96 -34.88 -1.83
CA PHE A 81 -24.75 -35.58 -0.55
C PHE A 81 -26.03 -36.25 -0.01
N SER A 82 -27.22 -35.73 -0.37
CA SER A 82 -28.50 -36.34 0.05
C SER A 82 -28.82 -37.62 -0.72
N GLN A 83 -28.34 -37.77 -1.96
CA GLN A 83 -28.54 -38.97 -2.78
C GLN A 83 -27.60 -40.13 -2.42
N LEU A 84 -26.50 -39.87 -1.70
CA LEU A 84 -25.48 -40.88 -1.37
C LEU A 84 -25.58 -41.44 0.07
N MET A 85 -26.65 -41.14 0.81
CA MET A 85 -26.91 -41.70 2.13
C MET A 85 -28.04 -42.75 2.07
N PRO A 86 -27.76 -44.05 2.13
CA PRO A 86 -28.81 -45.06 2.27
C PRO A 86 -29.46 -44.93 3.65
N ARG A 87 -30.78 -44.71 3.67
CA ARG A 87 -31.61 -44.89 4.88
C ARG A 87 -31.44 -46.32 5.41
N ARG A 88 -30.59 -46.51 6.43
CA ARG A 88 -30.66 -47.68 7.32
C ARG A 88 -31.89 -47.54 8.23
N SER A 89 -33.06 -47.70 7.65
CA SER A 89 -34.31 -47.90 8.40
C SER A 89 -34.47 -49.38 8.72
N GLY A 90 -34.55 -49.69 10.03
CA GLY A 90 -35.37 -50.80 10.52
C GLY A 90 -34.66 -52.09 10.87
N ARG A 91 -33.88 -52.12 11.97
CA ARG A 91 -33.75 -53.35 12.79
C ARG A 91 -33.18 -53.12 14.19
N LEU A 92 -33.85 -52.33 15.04
CA LEU A 92 -33.66 -52.37 16.50
C LEU A 92 -35.00 -52.14 17.22
N ALA A 93 -36.00 -52.94 16.88
CA ALA A 93 -37.29 -52.97 17.57
C ALA A 93 -37.57 -54.40 18.08
N SER A 94 -36.74 -54.91 19.00
CA SER A 94 -37.05 -56.14 19.74
C SER A 94 -36.11 -56.38 20.94
N ILE A 95 -35.86 -55.40 21.82
CA ILE A 95 -35.30 -55.65 23.17
C ILE A 95 -35.95 -54.69 24.19
N VAL A 96 -37.28 -54.61 24.25
CA VAL A 96 -38.00 -54.12 25.43
C VAL A 96 -39.35 -54.83 25.51
N ARG A 97 -39.35 -56.12 25.86
CA ARG A 97 -40.55 -56.84 26.35
C ARG A 97 -40.19 -58.24 26.89
N SER A 98 -39.44 -58.28 27.99
CA SER A 98 -39.30 -59.49 28.83
C SER A 98 -38.82 -59.10 30.23
N SER A 99 -39.60 -58.25 30.92
CA SER A 99 -39.38 -57.85 32.32
C SER A 99 -40.72 -57.46 32.96
N THR A 100 -41.72 -58.33 32.85
CA THR A 100 -42.91 -58.31 33.73
C THR A 100 -43.61 -59.65 33.56
N GLY A 101 -43.49 -60.49 34.58
CA GLY A 101 -43.99 -61.86 34.65
C GLY A 101 -43.37 -62.53 35.85
#